data_AF-A0A7W9ZNK9-F1
#
_entry.id   AF-A0A7W9ZNK9-F1
#
_cell.length_a   1.000
_cell.length_b   1.000
_cell.length_c   1.000
_cell.angle_alpha   90.00
_cell.angle_beta   90.00
_cell.angle_gamma   90.00
#
_symmetry.space_group_name_H-M   'P 1'
#
loop_
_entity.id
_entity.type
_entity.pdbx_description
1 polymer ?
#
loop_
_entity_poly.entity_id
_entity_poly.type
_entity_poly.pdbx_seq_one_letter_code
_entity_poly.pdbx_strand_id
1 'polypeptide(L)'
;MAWTTVRLGDVISLNIEAVPVDPTLSYYMAGVYSFGRGLFTRSPLSGAETTYKHFHKLSEGMIVLSQLKAWEGAVAIVGKAHAGCFLSTQFPTFRCNQELVKAEFIGWFLRLPSVWEELRSRARGMGARRDTVSPADFLDLSIPLPSINEQQRIVQQLDAAQARAEEARSVQLEVSKDREALMFALLRGPENTPHPRVRFGRIASLKKPDILVEPDKEYLFAGVYSFGKGVFESYKKRGAEFSYKTLSKVNAGDFIYPKLMAWEGALGIVPKDCDGLHVSPEFPVFSINQDIIYAEVVDAYFRHSSTWPNLNISSKGTNVRRRRLHPVAIQEHLIPLPPKSTQDIIRELACSDFNKLQEESQKELEALIPAMLHEIFERQTSTPHTTPETSSATVVQRPVEREAVVDTPFKEAVLVGAIVRAFHEDNGQPIGNFRLQKAVYFARRQMGERALDKEYLRKAAGPYNPTMRYSGGIKIATDKNWIKRATGRFGEGNTLDNQANEMDEWIERYQFKATVAWVRDRFKYKSNDIWEILATVDYAMLALGHEGTRPTPSAILSYIQSDGEWGPKIAKLHLTEASIQNAMVELESLFVTTR
;
A
#
# COMPACT_ATOMS: atom_id res chain seq x y z
N MET A 1 34.33 -24.53 -11.77
CA MET A 1 35.58 -23.79 -11.46
C MET A 1 35.22 -22.76 -10.40
N ALA A 2 36.12 -22.48 -9.44
CA ALA A 2 35.89 -21.35 -8.53
C ALA A 2 35.81 -20.05 -9.33
N TRP A 3 34.91 -19.14 -8.93
CA TRP A 3 34.77 -17.83 -9.57
C TRP A 3 35.76 -16.85 -8.95
N THR A 4 36.37 -16.00 -9.78
CA THR A 4 37.22 -14.91 -9.27
C THR A 4 36.34 -13.75 -8.85
N THR A 5 36.41 -13.35 -7.59
CA THR A 5 35.79 -12.10 -7.14
C THR A 5 36.63 -10.92 -7.60
N VAL A 6 36.00 -9.97 -8.30
CA VAL A 6 36.62 -8.72 -8.76
C VAL A 6 35.85 -7.52 -8.22
N ARG A 7 36.44 -6.33 -8.30
CA ARG A 7 35.70 -5.10 -7.99
C ARG A 7 34.77 -4.77 -9.16
N LEU A 8 33.55 -4.32 -8.86
CA LEU A 8 32.55 -4.00 -9.89
C LEU A 8 33.07 -2.91 -10.86
N GLY A 9 33.84 -1.95 -10.37
CA GLY A 9 34.53 -0.93 -11.17
C GLY A 9 35.65 -1.43 -12.09
N ASP A 10 36.10 -2.68 -11.98
CA ASP A 10 37.03 -3.29 -12.93
C ASP A 10 36.29 -3.76 -14.21
N VAL A 11 34.97 -3.97 -14.12
CA VAL A 11 34.13 -4.51 -15.20
C VAL A 11 33.02 -3.56 -15.67
N ILE A 12 32.71 -2.50 -14.92
CA ILE A 12 31.84 -1.40 -15.37
C ILE A 12 32.48 -0.03 -15.12
N SER A 13 32.15 0.97 -15.95
CA SER A 13 32.63 2.34 -15.80
C SER A 13 31.49 3.36 -15.83
N LEU A 14 31.66 4.47 -15.12
CA LEU A 14 30.72 5.59 -15.14
C LEU A 14 30.64 6.17 -16.57
N ASN A 15 29.43 6.29 -17.12
CA ASN A 15 29.20 6.77 -18.47
C ASN A 15 27.89 7.57 -18.51
N ILE A 16 28.00 8.90 -18.44
CA ILE A 16 26.86 9.82 -18.39
C ILE A 16 26.70 10.54 -19.73
N GLU A 17 25.57 10.33 -20.41
CA GLU A 17 25.15 11.13 -21.56
C GLU A 17 24.32 12.33 -21.06
N ALA A 18 25.00 13.42 -20.68
CA ALA A 18 24.36 14.63 -20.18
C ALA A 18 23.82 15.49 -21.34
N VAL A 19 22.50 15.61 -21.43
CA VAL A 19 21.79 16.42 -22.43
C VAL A 19 21.30 17.71 -21.77
N PRO A 20 21.62 18.91 -22.29
CA PRO A 20 21.11 20.17 -21.73
C PRO A 20 19.58 20.24 -21.84
N VAL A 21 18.95 20.86 -20.85
CA VAL A 21 17.50 21.07 -20.85
C VAL A 21 17.16 22.32 -21.67
N ASP A 22 16.39 22.11 -22.72
CA ASP A 22 15.77 23.14 -23.55
C ASP A 22 14.35 23.42 -23.02
N PRO A 23 14.03 24.65 -22.59
CA PRO A 23 12.69 25.00 -22.11
C PRO A 23 11.55 24.80 -23.12
N THR A 24 11.86 24.68 -24.41
CA THR A 24 10.87 24.49 -25.49
C THR A 24 10.54 23.02 -25.78
N LEU A 25 11.34 22.08 -25.24
CA LEU A 25 11.18 20.64 -25.47
C LEU A 25 10.50 19.93 -24.29
N SER A 26 9.91 18.76 -24.58
CA SER A 26 9.37 17.86 -23.57
C SER A 26 10.11 16.52 -23.59
N TYR A 27 10.46 16.03 -22.41
CA TYR A 27 11.37 14.91 -22.20
C TYR A 27 10.61 13.71 -21.64
N TYR A 28 10.67 12.55 -22.31
CA TYR A 28 10.11 11.30 -21.81
C TYR A 28 10.93 10.81 -20.61
N MET A 29 10.43 11.05 -19.40
CA MET A 29 11.14 10.73 -18.17
C MET A 29 10.95 9.26 -17.78
N ALA A 30 11.99 8.67 -17.19
CA ALA A 30 11.91 7.37 -16.53
C ALA A 30 11.94 7.53 -14.99
N GLY A 31 11.82 6.39 -14.30
CA GLY A 31 12.14 6.21 -12.88
C GLY A 31 12.70 4.81 -12.64
N VAL A 32 13.42 4.63 -11.53
CA VAL A 32 13.95 3.33 -11.11
C VAL A 32 13.09 2.81 -9.96
N TYR A 33 12.58 1.58 -10.07
CA TYR A 33 11.95 0.90 -8.95
C TYR A 33 13.00 0.32 -8.00
N SER A 34 12.69 0.39 -6.72
CA SER A 34 13.39 -0.32 -5.64
C SER A 34 13.22 -1.83 -5.74
N PHE A 35 14.00 -2.58 -4.97
CA PHE A 35 13.99 -4.05 -4.90
C PHE A 35 14.28 -4.74 -6.23
N GLY A 36 15.15 -4.17 -7.08
CA GLY A 36 15.59 -4.78 -8.33
C GLY A 36 14.52 -4.89 -9.42
N ARG A 37 13.39 -4.19 -9.31
CA ARG A 37 12.23 -4.31 -10.21
C ARG A 37 12.36 -3.54 -11.53
N GLY A 38 13.53 -2.99 -11.84
CA GLY A 38 13.81 -2.34 -13.12
C GLY A 38 13.34 -0.88 -13.23
N LEU A 39 13.04 -0.46 -14.45
CA LEU A 39 12.63 0.91 -14.80
C LEU A 39 11.12 1.01 -15.03
N PHE A 40 10.57 2.21 -14.84
CA PHE A 40 9.22 2.57 -15.26
C PHE A 40 9.19 3.92 -15.99
N THR A 41 8.25 4.05 -16.93
CA THR A 41 7.97 5.31 -17.64
C THR A 41 7.20 6.27 -16.73
N ARG A 42 7.54 7.56 -16.81
CA ARG A 42 6.81 8.67 -16.21
C ARG A 42 6.20 9.54 -17.31
N SER A 43 5.22 10.36 -16.97
CA SER A 43 4.72 11.40 -17.87
C SER A 43 5.86 12.28 -18.40
N PRO A 44 5.79 12.74 -19.66
CA PRO A 44 6.77 13.69 -20.19
C PRO A 44 6.88 14.94 -19.32
N LEU A 45 8.09 15.46 -19.17
CA LEU A 45 8.39 16.67 -18.41
C LEU A 45 8.80 17.78 -19.37
N SER A 46 8.10 18.92 -19.33
CA SER A 46 8.51 20.10 -20.07
C SER A 46 9.82 20.65 -19.51
N GLY A 47 10.75 21.06 -20.39
CA GLY A 47 12.00 21.69 -19.97
C GLY A 47 11.79 23.02 -19.23
N ALA A 48 10.64 23.68 -19.42
CA ALA A 48 10.27 24.88 -18.68
C ALA A 48 9.80 24.59 -17.23
N GLU A 49 9.43 23.34 -16.91
CA GLU A 49 8.89 22.93 -15.61
C GLU A 49 9.97 22.39 -14.65
N THR A 50 11.25 22.57 -14.99
CA THR A 50 12.36 21.99 -14.24
C THR A 50 13.49 22.98 -13.95
N THR A 51 14.17 22.77 -12.84
CA THR A 51 15.38 23.51 -12.44
C THR A 51 16.68 22.77 -12.79
N TYR A 52 16.58 21.53 -13.29
CA TYR A 52 17.74 20.79 -13.78
C TYR A 52 18.27 21.42 -15.07
N LYS A 53 19.57 21.71 -15.11
CA LYS A 53 20.24 22.23 -16.33
C LYS A 53 20.51 21.15 -17.38
N HIS A 54 20.59 19.89 -16.93
CA HIS A 54 20.86 18.73 -17.78
C HIS A 54 20.07 17.52 -17.28
N PHE A 55 19.72 16.63 -18.20
CA PHE A 55 19.25 15.27 -17.91
C PHE A 55 20.28 14.23 -18.36
N HIS A 56 20.25 13.06 -17.74
CA HIS A 56 20.98 11.89 -18.21
C HIS A 56 20.08 11.12 -19.18
N LYS A 57 20.52 11.00 -20.44
CA LYS A 57 19.81 10.22 -21.45
C LYS A 57 20.18 8.74 -21.31
N LEU A 58 19.17 7.88 -21.38
CA LEU A 58 19.33 6.43 -21.26
C LEU A 58 19.60 5.79 -22.62
N SER A 59 20.58 4.89 -22.67
CA SER A 59 20.83 3.98 -23.80
C SER A 59 20.66 2.53 -23.36
N GLU A 60 20.20 1.66 -24.26
CA GLU A 60 20.07 0.23 -24.00
C GLU A 60 21.37 -0.40 -23.47
N GLY A 61 21.26 -1.30 -22.49
CA GLY A 61 22.39 -1.99 -21.87
C GLY A 61 23.19 -1.17 -20.85
N MET A 62 22.84 0.10 -20.61
CA MET A 62 23.37 0.87 -19.47
C MET A 62 22.82 0.33 -18.14
N ILE A 63 23.62 0.47 -17.08
CA ILE A 63 23.15 0.31 -15.70
C ILE A 63 22.78 1.69 -15.17
N VAL A 64 21.64 1.81 -14.49
CA VAL A 64 21.18 3.01 -13.79
C VAL A 64 21.22 2.77 -12.28
N LEU A 65 21.85 3.68 -11.54
CA LEU A 65 21.87 3.70 -10.08
C LEU A 65 21.02 4.88 -9.57
N SER A 66 20.07 4.67 -8.66
CA SER A 66 19.46 5.78 -7.94
C SER A 66 20.30 6.12 -6.70
N GLN A 67 21.07 7.21 -6.71
CA GLN A 67 21.95 7.55 -5.57
C GLN A 67 21.20 7.62 -4.23
N LEU A 68 19.95 8.09 -4.24
CA LEU A 68 19.08 8.21 -3.05
C LEU A 68 18.53 6.87 -2.51
N LYS A 69 18.46 5.81 -3.34
CA LYS A 69 17.66 4.60 -3.06
C LYS A 69 18.35 3.28 -3.43
N ALA A 70 19.61 3.30 -3.87
CA ALA A 70 20.34 2.10 -4.24
C ALA A 70 20.48 1.08 -3.08
N TRP A 71 20.50 1.55 -1.83
CA TRP A 71 20.48 0.73 -0.61
C TRP A 71 19.13 0.03 -0.33
N GLU A 72 18.05 0.40 -1.02
CA GLU A 72 16.80 -0.37 -1.13
C GLU A 72 16.66 -1.04 -2.52
N GLY A 73 17.78 -1.25 -3.22
CA GLY A 73 17.81 -1.96 -4.49
C GLY A 73 17.25 -1.19 -5.70
N ALA A 74 17.24 0.15 -5.65
CA ALA A 74 16.88 0.98 -6.81
C ALA A 74 18.02 1.10 -7.82
N VAL A 75 18.33 -0.04 -8.46
CA VAL A 75 19.35 -0.20 -9.51
C VAL A 75 18.74 -1.03 -10.65
N ALA A 76 19.00 -0.69 -11.90
CA ALA A 76 18.34 -1.32 -13.05
C ALA A 76 19.20 -1.34 -14.32
N ILE A 77 18.94 -2.30 -15.22
CA ILE A 77 19.45 -2.28 -16.60
C ILE A 77 18.44 -1.54 -17.49
N VAL A 78 18.93 -0.69 -18.40
CA VAL A 78 18.11 -0.04 -19.42
C VAL A 78 17.77 -1.05 -20.52
N GLY A 79 16.53 -1.55 -20.52
CA GLY A 79 15.97 -2.30 -21.65
C GLY A 79 15.43 -1.37 -22.75
N LYS A 80 15.16 -1.95 -23.93
CA LYS A 80 14.68 -1.24 -25.15
C LYS A 80 13.56 -0.24 -24.91
N ALA A 81 12.57 -0.59 -24.09
CA ALA A 81 11.40 0.25 -23.80
C ALA A 81 11.75 1.59 -23.11
N HIS A 82 12.95 1.73 -22.54
CA HIS A 82 13.43 2.94 -21.86
C HIS A 82 14.65 3.56 -22.55
N ALA A 83 15.09 3.03 -23.69
CA ALA A 83 16.15 3.63 -24.48
C ALA A 83 15.66 4.95 -25.10
N GLY A 84 16.46 6.02 -24.95
CA GLY A 84 16.06 7.38 -25.33
C GLY A 84 15.23 8.13 -24.27
N CYS A 85 14.82 7.49 -23.18
CA CYS A 85 14.23 8.19 -22.03
C CYS A 85 15.28 8.97 -21.23
N PHE A 86 14.82 9.82 -20.32
CA PHE A 86 15.65 10.73 -19.54
C PHE A 86 15.48 10.52 -18.03
N LEU A 87 16.56 10.75 -17.28
CA LEU A 87 16.57 10.81 -15.82
C LEU A 87 17.23 12.11 -15.34
N SER A 88 16.95 12.50 -14.09
CA SER A 88 17.68 13.61 -13.47
C SER A 88 19.13 13.25 -13.15
N THR A 89 19.95 14.26 -12.87
CA THR A 89 21.39 14.08 -12.55
C THR A 89 21.66 13.22 -11.31
N GLN A 90 20.63 12.92 -10.51
CA GLN A 90 20.71 12.02 -9.36
C GLN A 90 20.81 10.53 -9.73
N PHE A 91 20.65 10.20 -11.03
CA PHE A 91 20.72 8.84 -11.55
C PHE A 91 21.95 8.64 -12.45
N PRO A 92 23.16 8.45 -11.89
CA PRO A 92 24.35 8.13 -12.67
C PRO A 92 24.16 6.82 -13.43
N THR A 93 24.65 6.83 -14.67
CA THR A 93 24.60 5.71 -15.61
C THR A 93 25.98 5.12 -15.80
N PHE A 94 26.05 3.81 -16.03
CA PHE A 94 27.30 3.06 -16.18
C PHE A 94 27.22 2.15 -17.42
N ARG A 95 28.36 1.87 -18.04
CA ARG A 95 28.49 0.88 -19.11
C ARG A 95 29.36 -0.29 -18.66
N CYS A 96 29.00 -1.48 -19.11
CA CYS A 96 29.78 -2.69 -18.91
C CYS A 96 30.93 -2.77 -19.92
N ASN A 97 32.09 -3.29 -19.50
CA ASN A 97 33.07 -3.82 -20.44
C ASN A 97 32.55 -5.16 -20.99
N GLN A 98 32.04 -5.13 -22.22
CA GLN A 98 31.36 -6.27 -22.86
C GLN A 98 32.26 -7.49 -23.12
N GLU A 99 33.58 -7.32 -23.05
CA GLU A 99 34.57 -8.41 -23.14
C GLU A 99 34.66 -9.21 -21.83
N LEU A 100 34.39 -8.57 -20.69
CA LEU A 100 34.52 -9.14 -19.34
C LEU A 100 33.17 -9.55 -18.73
N VAL A 101 32.12 -8.76 -18.98
CA VAL A 101 30.83 -8.95 -18.30
C VAL A 101 29.62 -8.62 -19.16
N LYS A 102 28.54 -9.40 -18.97
CA LYS A 102 27.21 -9.15 -19.54
C LYS A 102 26.39 -8.24 -18.62
N ALA A 103 25.71 -7.25 -19.20
CA ALA A 103 24.91 -6.29 -18.45
C ALA A 103 23.74 -6.97 -17.73
N GLU A 104 23.18 -8.00 -18.34
CA GLU A 104 22.10 -8.84 -17.82
C GLU A 104 22.57 -9.64 -16.59
N PHE A 105 23.80 -10.16 -16.60
CA PHE A 105 24.38 -10.87 -15.46
C PHE A 105 24.56 -9.95 -14.25
N ILE A 106 25.07 -8.74 -14.46
CA ILE A 106 25.11 -7.70 -13.41
C ILE A 106 23.68 -7.32 -12.98
N GLY A 107 22.75 -7.21 -13.93
CA GLY A 107 21.34 -6.92 -13.66
C GLY A 107 20.66 -7.95 -12.75
N TRP A 108 21.11 -9.20 -12.76
CA TRP A 108 20.68 -10.26 -11.85
C TRP A 108 21.42 -10.20 -10.51
N PHE A 109 22.74 -10.06 -10.51
CA PHE A 109 23.55 -9.88 -9.29
C PHE A 109 23.06 -8.73 -8.41
N LEU A 110 22.72 -7.59 -9.02
CA LEU A 110 22.22 -6.39 -8.34
C LEU A 110 20.81 -6.55 -7.74
N ARG A 111 20.15 -7.70 -7.87
CA ARG A 111 18.88 -8.04 -7.18
C ARG A 111 19.08 -8.79 -5.87
N LEU A 112 20.31 -9.16 -5.52
CA LEU A 112 20.61 -9.86 -4.27
C LEU A 112 20.37 -8.95 -3.04
N PRO A 113 19.65 -9.42 -2.00
CA PRO A 113 19.49 -8.69 -0.75
C PRO A 113 20.82 -8.34 -0.08
N SER A 114 21.79 -9.25 -0.14
CA SER A 114 23.16 -9.06 0.39
C SER A 114 23.89 -7.89 -0.28
N VAL A 115 23.69 -7.67 -1.58
CA VAL A 115 24.23 -6.48 -2.29
C VAL A 115 23.55 -5.19 -1.81
N TRP A 116 22.25 -5.21 -1.52
CA TRP A 116 21.55 -4.03 -0.99
C TRP A 116 21.96 -3.71 0.45
N GLU A 117 22.30 -4.73 1.24
CA GLU A 117 22.85 -4.58 2.59
C GLU A 117 24.29 -4.03 2.56
N GLU A 118 25.12 -4.50 1.65
CA GLU A 118 26.46 -3.93 1.41
C GLU A 118 26.37 -2.47 0.96
N LEU A 119 25.47 -2.14 0.02
CA LEU A 119 25.23 -0.75 -0.38
C LEU A 119 24.70 0.11 0.78
N ARG A 120 23.91 -0.47 1.69
CA ARG A 120 23.40 0.23 2.88
C ARG A 120 24.49 0.52 3.90
N SER A 121 25.45 -0.39 4.10
CA SER A 121 26.59 -0.16 5.01
C SER A 121 27.58 0.88 4.46
N ARG A 122 27.68 1.01 3.13
CA ARG A 122 28.53 1.98 2.43
C ARG A 122 27.88 3.36 2.22
N ALA A 123 26.55 3.46 2.29
CA ALA A 123 25.84 4.72 2.03
C ALA A 123 26.20 5.80 3.07
N ARG A 124 26.47 7.03 2.60
CA ARG A 124 26.91 8.14 3.46
C ARG A 124 25.94 9.33 3.38
N GLY A 125 25.66 9.93 4.53
CA GLY A 125 24.80 11.09 4.64
C GLY A 125 24.61 11.55 6.09
N MET A 126 23.84 12.61 6.28
CA MET A 126 23.37 13.03 7.61
C MET A 126 22.12 12.23 8.01
N GLY A 127 22.33 10.91 8.15
CA GLY A 127 21.32 9.89 8.46
C GLY A 127 20.47 9.49 7.25
N ALA A 128 19.73 8.37 7.39
CA ALA A 128 18.93 7.70 6.34
C ALA A 128 17.99 8.62 5.54
N ARG A 129 17.71 9.83 6.06
CA ARG A 129 17.24 11.05 5.36
C ARG A 129 17.89 11.31 4.01
N ARG A 130 19.19 11.04 3.91
CA ARG A 130 20.15 11.60 2.95
C ARG A 130 21.30 10.65 2.66
N ASP A 131 21.24 9.41 3.14
CA ASP A 131 22.27 8.42 2.91
C ASP A 131 22.26 8.03 1.43
N THR A 132 23.21 8.63 0.70
CA THR A 132 23.42 8.37 -0.71
C THR A 132 24.47 7.29 -0.90
N VAL A 133 24.24 6.40 -1.86
CA VAL A 133 25.29 5.58 -2.45
C VAL A 133 25.97 6.42 -3.52
N SER A 134 27.25 6.77 -3.35
CA SER A 134 27.99 7.46 -4.40
C SER A 134 28.33 6.50 -5.55
N PRO A 135 28.61 7.00 -6.77
CA PRO A 135 29.14 6.17 -7.85
C PRO A 135 30.41 5.42 -7.45
N ALA A 136 31.27 6.00 -6.59
CA ALA A 136 32.49 5.36 -6.13
C ALA A 136 32.21 4.16 -5.21
N ASP A 137 31.26 4.30 -4.26
CA ASP A 137 30.86 3.21 -3.36
C ASP A 137 30.18 2.07 -4.13
N PHE A 138 29.37 2.39 -5.15
CA PHE A 138 28.76 1.40 -6.04
C PHE A 138 29.82 0.65 -6.86
N LEU A 139 30.80 1.36 -7.42
CA LEU A 139 31.93 0.77 -8.16
C LEU A 139 32.90 0.01 -7.24
N ASP A 140 32.78 0.08 -5.93
CA ASP A 140 33.62 -0.62 -4.94
C ASP A 140 32.96 -1.92 -4.40
N LEU A 141 31.75 -2.24 -4.86
CA LEU A 141 31.12 -3.55 -4.63
C LEU A 141 31.99 -4.68 -5.16
N SER A 142 31.96 -5.84 -4.49
CA SER A 142 32.63 -7.06 -4.97
C SER A 142 31.64 -7.92 -5.77
N ILE A 143 31.99 -8.30 -7.00
CA ILE A 143 31.18 -9.17 -7.86
C ILE A 143 31.97 -10.45 -8.20
N PRO A 144 31.38 -11.65 -8.03
CA PRO A 144 32.00 -12.86 -8.55
C PRO A 144 31.85 -12.89 -10.08
N LEU A 145 32.98 -13.07 -10.78
CA LEU A 145 33.04 -13.00 -12.24
C LEU A 145 33.34 -14.39 -12.84
N PRO A 146 32.31 -15.16 -13.24
CA PRO A 146 32.49 -16.35 -14.04
C PRO A 146 32.76 -15.99 -15.51
N SER A 147 33.14 -16.98 -16.33
CA SER A 147 33.38 -16.77 -17.77
C SER A 147 32.11 -16.31 -18.50
N ILE A 148 32.24 -15.59 -19.62
CA ILE A 148 31.12 -15.07 -20.42
C ILE A 148 30.09 -16.17 -20.76
N ASN A 149 30.53 -17.37 -21.12
CA ASN A 149 29.64 -18.49 -21.45
C ASN A 149 28.81 -18.95 -20.23
N GLU A 150 29.38 -18.87 -19.03
CA GLU A 150 28.69 -19.24 -17.80
C GLU A 150 27.77 -18.11 -17.31
N GLN A 151 28.18 -16.84 -17.45
CA GLN A 151 27.30 -15.69 -17.26
C GLN A 151 26.05 -15.80 -18.14
N GLN A 152 26.22 -16.16 -19.42
CA GLN A 152 25.11 -16.38 -20.36
C GLN A 152 24.17 -17.51 -19.93
N ARG A 153 24.69 -18.64 -19.42
CA ARG A 153 23.86 -19.73 -18.89
C ARG A 153 23.06 -19.29 -17.66
N ILE A 154 23.69 -18.60 -16.72
CA ILE A 154 23.06 -18.06 -15.51
C ILE A 154 21.91 -17.11 -15.89
N VAL A 155 22.18 -16.17 -16.80
CA VAL A 155 21.17 -15.22 -17.32
C VAL A 155 20.01 -15.98 -17.98
N GLN A 156 20.28 -16.91 -18.90
CA GLN A 156 19.24 -17.69 -19.57
C GLN A 156 18.38 -18.51 -18.58
N GLN A 157 19.00 -19.08 -17.54
CA GLN A 157 18.30 -19.84 -16.52
C GLN A 157 17.39 -18.94 -15.64
N LEU A 158 17.89 -17.78 -15.22
CA LEU A 158 17.14 -16.82 -14.41
C LEU A 158 16.02 -16.13 -15.21
N ASP A 159 16.28 -15.74 -16.46
CA ASP A 159 15.28 -15.16 -17.37
C ASP A 159 14.14 -16.18 -17.65
N ALA A 160 14.49 -17.44 -17.91
CA ALA A 160 13.50 -18.51 -18.12
C ALA A 160 12.68 -18.81 -16.86
N ALA A 161 13.29 -18.74 -15.67
CA ALA A 161 12.58 -18.91 -14.40
C ALA A 161 11.65 -17.72 -14.11
N GLN A 162 12.10 -16.49 -14.37
CA GLN A 162 11.30 -15.27 -14.21
C GLN A 162 10.08 -15.29 -15.13
N ALA A 163 10.27 -15.60 -16.42
CA ALA A 163 9.18 -15.69 -17.39
C ALA A 163 8.13 -16.73 -16.98
N ARG A 164 8.56 -17.93 -16.56
CA ARG A 164 7.65 -18.98 -16.06
C ARG A 164 6.94 -18.56 -14.78
N ALA A 165 7.60 -17.84 -13.88
CA ALA A 165 6.98 -17.34 -12.66
C ALA A 165 5.93 -16.26 -12.93
N GLU A 166 6.18 -15.36 -13.88
CA GLU A 166 5.21 -14.35 -14.33
C GLU A 166 4.02 -15.00 -15.05
N GLU A 167 4.28 -15.96 -15.93
CA GLU A 167 3.23 -16.76 -16.60
C GLU A 167 2.36 -17.49 -15.58
N ALA A 168 2.95 -18.23 -14.64
CA ALA A 168 2.24 -18.94 -13.59
C ALA A 168 1.38 -18.01 -12.70
N ARG A 169 1.88 -16.83 -12.31
CA ARG A 169 1.10 -15.82 -11.57
C ARG A 169 -0.09 -15.30 -12.39
N SER A 170 0.09 -15.12 -13.70
CA SER A 170 -1.00 -14.67 -14.58
C SER A 170 -2.10 -15.73 -14.71
N VAL A 171 -1.72 -17.00 -14.89
CA VAL A 171 -2.65 -18.13 -14.93
C VAL A 171 -3.37 -18.31 -13.59
N GLN A 172 -2.67 -18.19 -12.44
CA GLN A 172 -3.31 -18.24 -11.12
C GLN A 172 -4.36 -17.13 -10.93
N LEU A 173 -4.10 -15.92 -11.43
CA LEU A 173 -5.04 -14.81 -11.34
C LEU A 173 -6.29 -15.06 -12.20
N GLU A 174 -6.13 -15.51 -13.45
CA GLU A 174 -7.27 -15.82 -14.30
C GLU A 174 -8.08 -17.01 -13.78
N VAL A 175 -7.43 -18.09 -13.33
CA VAL A 175 -8.11 -19.24 -12.68
C VAL A 175 -8.91 -18.79 -11.45
N SER A 176 -8.41 -17.82 -10.67
CA SER A 176 -9.15 -17.28 -9.52
C SER A 176 -10.41 -16.52 -9.94
N LYS A 177 -10.31 -15.68 -10.98
CA LYS A 177 -11.44 -14.93 -11.55
C LYS A 177 -12.46 -15.86 -12.19
N ASP A 178 -12.01 -16.83 -12.99
CA ASP A 178 -12.87 -17.81 -13.66
C ASP A 178 -13.61 -18.67 -12.64
N ARG A 179 -12.96 -19.04 -11.53
CA ARG A 179 -13.61 -19.74 -10.41
C ARG A 179 -14.70 -18.88 -9.76
N GLU A 180 -14.42 -17.62 -9.44
CA GLU A 180 -15.43 -16.70 -8.87
C GLU A 180 -16.60 -16.50 -9.83
N ALA A 181 -16.32 -16.27 -11.11
CA ALA A 181 -17.31 -16.09 -12.17
C ALA A 181 -18.16 -17.35 -12.37
N LEU A 182 -17.55 -18.55 -12.38
CA LEU A 182 -18.24 -19.83 -12.49
C LEU A 182 -19.14 -20.09 -11.27
N MET A 183 -18.64 -19.87 -10.06
CA MET A 183 -19.43 -19.99 -8.83
C MET A 183 -20.65 -19.06 -8.88
N PHE A 184 -20.48 -17.81 -9.32
CA PHE A 184 -21.57 -16.84 -9.42
C PHE A 184 -22.53 -17.12 -10.59
N ALA A 185 -22.06 -17.73 -11.68
CA ALA A 185 -22.91 -18.21 -12.78
C ALA A 185 -23.77 -19.41 -12.34
N LEU A 186 -23.16 -20.42 -11.72
CA LEU A 186 -23.86 -21.58 -11.12
C LEU A 186 -24.90 -21.13 -10.09
N LEU A 187 -24.58 -20.13 -9.28
CA LEU A 187 -25.48 -19.64 -8.23
C LEU A 187 -26.70 -18.90 -8.81
N ARG A 188 -26.55 -18.17 -9.92
CA ARG A 188 -27.68 -17.53 -10.62
C ARG A 188 -28.53 -18.53 -11.41
N GLY A 189 -27.91 -19.57 -11.95
CA GLY A 189 -28.50 -20.46 -12.94
C GLY A 189 -28.52 -19.84 -14.35
N PRO A 190 -28.95 -20.58 -15.39
CA PRO A 190 -29.00 -20.10 -16.77
C PRO A 190 -29.94 -18.90 -16.92
N GLU A 191 -29.62 -17.95 -17.81
CA GLU A 191 -30.40 -16.72 -17.98
C GLU A 191 -31.88 -16.96 -18.33
N ASN A 192 -32.16 -18.00 -19.11
CA ASN A 192 -33.52 -18.38 -19.52
C ASN A 192 -34.27 -19.20 -18.44
N THR A 193 -33.56 -19.76 -17.45
CA THR A 193 -34.11 -20.62 -16.40
C THR A 193 -33.39 -20.37 -15.05
N PRO A 194 -33.44 -19.13 -14.52
CA PRO A 194 -32.72 -18.77 -13.31
C PRO A 194 -33.27 -19.51 -12.09
N HIS A 195 -32.42 -19.72 -11.08
CA HIS A 195 -32.83 -20.42 -9.87
C HIS A 195 -33.89 -19.63 -9.08
N PRO A 196 -34.85 -20.31 -8.43
CA PRO A 196 -35.89 -19.66 -7.65
C PRO A 196 -35.28 -18.83 -6.53
N ARG A 197 -35.73 -17.60 -6.36
CA ARG A 197 -35.25 -16.73 -5.27
C ARG A 197 -36.09 -16.90 -4.02
N VAL A 198 -35.43 -17.03 -2.88
CA VAL A 198 -36.07 -17.12 -1.55
C VAL A 198 -35.62 -15.97 -0.66
N ARG A 199 -36.46 -15.57 0.29
CA ARG A 199 -36.06 -14.64 1.35
C ARG A 199 -35.00 -15.30 2.24
N PHE A 200 -33.95 -14.57 2.60
CA PHE A 200 -32.88 -15.07 3.46
C PHE A 200 -33.42 -15.59 4.81
N GLY A 201 -34.45 -14.96 5.37
CA GLY A 201 -35.12 -15.41 6.60
C GLY A 201 -35.81 -16.77 6.51
N ARG A 202 -35.97 -17.36 5.31
CA ARG A 202 -36.42 -18.75 5.11
C ARG A 202 -35.27 -19.76 5.22
N ILE A 203 -34.04 -19.35 4.91
CA ILE A 203 -32.85 -20.20 4.90
C ILE A 203 -31.94 -19.97 6.12
N ALA A 204 -32.16 -18.91 6.88
CA ALA A 204 -31.29 -18.53 7.99
C ALA A 204 -32.08 -17.89 9.14
N SER A 205 -31.77 -18.28 10.38
CA SER A 205 -32.42 -17.79 11.59
C SER A 205 -31.51 -16.84 12.38
N LEU A 206 -32.03 -15.68 12.78
CA LEU A 206 -31.30 -14.72 13.61
C LEU A 206 -31.13 -15.27 15.02
N LYS A 207 -29.89 -15.50 15.47
CA LYS A 207 -29.58 -15.87 16.85
C LYS A 207 -29.81 -14.68 17.79
N LYS A 208 -30.25 -14.97 19.01
CA LYS A 208 -30.25 -14.01 20.12
C LYS A 208 -28.87 -14.05 20.80
N PRO A 209 -28.38 -12.94 21.38
CA PRO A 209 -27.19 -12.96 22.22
C PRO A 209 -27.34 -13.98 23.36
N ASP A 210 -26.35 -14.84 23.51
CA ASP A 210 -26.33 -16.02 24.37
C ASP A 210 -25.30 -15.94 25.51
N ILE A 211 -24.37 -14.98 25.43
CA ILE A 211 -23.32 -14.76 26.43
C ILE A 211 -23.66 -13.52 27.26
N LEU A 212 -23.79 -13.69 28.58
CA LEU A 212 -23.78 -12.57 29.54
C LEU A 212 -22.32 -12.11 29.75
N VAL A 213 -22.11 -10.79 29.82
CA VAL A 213 -20.76 -10.23 29.97
C VAL A 213 -20.36 -10.17 31.44
N GLU A 214 -19.27 -10.86 31.77
CA GLU A 214 -18.63 -10.88 33.08
C GLU A 214 -17.44 -9.90 33.05
N PRO A 215 -17.35 -8.90 33.96
CA PRO A 215 -16.35 -7.84 33.88
C PRO A 215 -14.90 -8.35 33.81
N ASP A 216 -14.58 -9.39 34.57
CA ASP A 216 -13.20 -9.87 34.70
C ASP A 216 -12.77 -10.84 33.59
N LYS A 217 -13.73 -11.42 32.86
CA LYS A 217 -13.52 -12.45 31.84
C LYS A 217 -13.06 -11.85 30.52
N GLU A 218 -12.11 -12.51 29.87
CA GLU A 218 -11.66 -12.15 28.52
C GLU A 218 -12.49 -12.84 27.44
N TYR A 219 -12.75 -12.09 26.36
CA TYR A 219 -13.46 -12.54 25.17
C TYR A 219 -12.61 -12.24 23.94
N LEU A 220 -12.42 -13.24 23.08
CA LEU A 220 -11.77 -13.09 21.78
C LEU A 220 -12.85 -12.84 20.71
N PHE A 221 -12.70 -11.76 19.94
CA PHE A 221 -13.72 -11.27 19.02
C PHE A 221 -13.43 -11.61 17.56
N ALA A 222 -14.48 -11.95 16.81
CA ALA A 222 -14.44 -12.03 15.35
C ALA A 222 -14.74 -10.64 14.72
N GLY A 223 -14.08 -10.35 13.61
CA GLY A 223 -14.32 -9.21 12.74
C GLY A 223 -14.73 -9.65 11.34
N VAL A 224 -15.21 -8.72 10.51
CA VAL A 224 -15.51 -8.97 9.09
C VAL A 224 -14.85 -7.90 8.25
N TYR A 225 -14.08 -8.30 7.25
CA TYR A 225 -13.46 -7.37 6.30
C TYR A 225 -14.47 -6.94 5.23
N SER A 226 -14.45 -5.65 4.88
CA SER A 226 -15.15 -5.12 3.70
C SER A 226 -14.63 -5.75 2.40
N PHE A 227 -15.40 -5.57 1.32
CA PHE A 227 -15.09 -6.03 -0.03
C PHE A 227 -14.99 -7.56 -0.19
N GLY A 228 -15.85 -8.33 0.48
CA GLY A 228 -15.96 -9.79 0.26
C GLY A 228 -14.80 -10.62 0.84
N LYS A 229 -13.94 -10.01 1.67
CA LYS A 229 -12.76 -10.67 2.23
C LYS A 229 -13.06 -11.59 3.43
N GLY A 230 -14.30 -11.61 3.91
CA GLY A 230 -14.79 -12.59 4.88
C GLY A 230 -14.48 -12.26 6.35
N VAL A 231 -14.66 -13.27 7.20
CA VAL A 231 -14.53 -13.20 8.67
C VAL A 231 -13.10 -13.49 9.11
N PHE A 232 -12.61 -12.80 10.14
CA PHE A 232 -11.25 -12.95 10.68
C PHE A 232 -11.22 -12.82 12.21
N GLU A 233 -10.20 -13.39 12.87
CA GLU A 233 -9.94 -13.14 14.30
C GLU A 233 -9.46 -11.70 14.50
N SER A 234 -10.11 -10.95 15.39
CA SER A 234 -9.94 -9.50 15.49
C SER A 234 -9.11 -9.04 16.68
N TYR A 235 -9.65 -9.13 17.90
CA TYR A 235 -8.96 -8.69 19.12
C TYR A 235 -9.54 -9.36 20.36
N LYS A 236 -8.76 -9.39 21.44
CA LYS A 236 -9.17 -9.88 22.77
C LYS A 236 -9.45 -8.69 23.70
N LYS A 237 -10.50 -8.76 24.53
CA LYS A 237 -10.83 -7.77 25.57
C LYS A 237 -11.51 -8.38 26.79
N ARG A 238 -11.27 -7.80 27.97
CA ARG A 238 -12.03 -8.09 29.19
C ARG A 238 -13.41 -7.44 29.15
N GLY A 239 -14.40 -8.06 29.81
CA GLY A 239 -15.76 -7.53 29.89
C GLY A 239 -15.85 -6.08 30.42
N ALA A 240 -14.96 -5.70 31.33
CA ALA A 240 -14.86 -4.34 31.89
C ALA A 240 -14.41 -3.27 30.87
N GLU A 241 -13.83 -3.65 29.72
CA GLU A 241 -13.33 -2.72 28.70
C GLU A 241 -14.40 -2.26 27.69
N PHE A 242 -15.63 -2.77 27.79
CA PHE A 242 -16.73 -2.42 26.89
C PHE A 242 -18.10 -2.39 27.60
N SER A 243 -19.06 -1.67 27.03
CA SER A 243 -20.36 -1.40 27.65
C SER A 243 -21.49 -2.34 27.22
N TYR A 244 -21.20 -3.39 26.45
CA TYR A 244 -22.19 -4.39 26.03
C TYR A 244 -22.53 -5.29 27.22
N LYS A 245 -23.83 -5.47 27.51
CA LYS A 245 -24.30 -6.38 28.57
C LYS A 245 -24.28 -7.85 28.13
N THR A 246 -24.43 -8.09 26.83
CA THR A 246 -24.43 -9.42 26.23
C THR A 246 -23.62 -9.41 24.94
N LEU A 247 -23.06 -10.58 24.61
CA LEU A 247 -22.40 -10.90 23.35
C LEU A 247 -23.12 -12.08 22.69
N SER A 248 -22.81 -12.33 21.42
CA SER A 248 -23.17 -13.58 20.75
C SER A 248 -21.90 -14.40 20.53
N LYS A 249 -21.91 -15.69 20.90
CA LYS A 249 -20.91 -16.65 20.42
C LYS A 249 -21.21 -16.98 18.96
N VAL A 250 -20.16 -17.04 18.13
CA VAL A 250 -20.25 -17.48 16.73
C VAL A 250 -19.67 -18.88 16.58
N ASN A 251 -20.27 -19.68 15.71
CA ASN A 251 -19.79 -21.01 15.35
C ASN A 251 -19.41 -21.03 13.86
N ALA A 252 -18.53 -21.93 13.46
CA ALA A 252 -18.20 -22.15 12.04
C ALA A 252 -19.46 -22.46 11.23
N GLY A 253 -19.62 -21.80 10.08
CA GLY A 253 -20.83 -21.89 9.25
C GLY A 253 -21.94 -20.89 9.61
N ASP A 254 -21.83 -20.12 10.69
CA ASP A 254 -22.71 -18.97 10.92
C ASP A 254 -22.45 -17.86 9.89
N PHE A 255 -23.49 -17.13 9.51
CA PHE A 255 -23.37 -15.90 8.72
C PHE A 255 -23.37 -14.68 9.63
N ILE A 256 -22.35 -13.82 9.52
CA ILE A 256 -22.21 -12.61 10.31
C ILE A 256 -21.86 -11.38 9.46
N TYR A 257 -22.24 -10.21 9.94
CA TYR A 257 -21.86 -8.93 9.36
C TYR A 257 -21.96 -7.81 10.40
N PRO A 258 -21.07 -6.80 10.44
CA PRO A 258 -21.34 -5.57 11.17
C PRO A 258 -22.53 -4.81 10.55
N LYS A 259 -23.49 -4.32 11.35
CA LYS A 259 -24.59 -3.49 10.84
C LYS A 259 -24.12 -2.27 10.03
N LEU A 260 -22.94 -1.73 10.37
CA LEU A 260 -22.23 -0.70 9.62
C LEU A 260 -21.34 -1.35 8.57
N MET A 261 -21.14 -0.74 7.41
CA MET A 261 -20.27 -1.24 6.31
C MET A 261 -20.72 -2.55 5.62
N ALA A 262 -21.82 -3.18 6.06
CA ALA A 262 -22.42 -4.31 5.31
C ALA A 262 -22.67 -4.00 3.82
N TRP A 263 -23.01 -2.75 3.49
CA TRP A 263 -23.26 -2.28 2.12
C TRP A 263 -22.00 -2.14 1.25
N GLU A 264 -20.79 -2.19 1.83
CA GLU A 264 -19.50 -2.27 1.11
C GLU A 264 -18.90 -3.69 1.16
N GLY A 265 -19.74 -4.71 1.33
CA GLY A 265 -19.32 -6.11 1.28
C GLY A 265 -18.68 -6.63 2.56
N ALA A 266 -18.89 -5.99 3.71
CA ALA A 266 -18.48 -6.51 5.01
C ALA A 266 -19.51 -7.53 5.53
N LEU A 267 -19.64 -8.67 4.86
CA LEU A 267 -20.44 -9.83 5.31
C LEU A 267 -19.68 -11.12 4.99
N GLY A 268 -19.96 -12.21 5.70
CA GLY A 268 -19.40 -13.52 5.35
C GLY A 268 -19.80 -14.64 6.30
N ILE A 269 -19.41 -15.86 5.93
CA ILE A 269 -19.47 -17.04 6.79
C ILE A 269 -18.27 -17.09 7.72
N VAL A 270 -18.51 -17.50 8.96
CA VAL A 270 -17.48 -17.75 9.98
C VAL A 270 -16.68 -19.00 9.60
N PRO A 271 -15.36 -18.90 9.35
CA PRO A 271 -14.51 -20.06 9.07
C PRO A 271 -14.23 -20.88 10.34
N LYS A 272 -13.70 -22.09 10.16
CA LYS A 272 -13.31 -22.98 11.27
C LYS A 272 -12.34 -22.33 12.26
N ASP A 273 -11.41 -21.53 11.76
CA ASP A 273 -10.40 -20.83 12.57
C ASP A 273 -11.01 -19.70 13.44
N CYS A 274 -12.27 -19.33 13.19
CA CYS A 274 -13.05 -18.38 13.99
C CYS A 274 -14.18 -19.07 14.78
N ASP A 275 -14.17 -20.41 14.91
CA ASP A 275 -15.16 -21.13 15.71
C ASP A 275 -15.07 -20.76 17.19
N GLY A 276 -16.24 -20.50 17.78
CA GLY A 276 -16.36 -20.17 19.19
C GLY A 276 -15.89 -18.78 19.61
N LEU A 277 -15.53 -17.91 18.66
CA LEU A 277 -15.27 -16.49 18.92
C LEU A 277 -16.55 -15.74 19.29
N HIS A 278 -16.40 -14.46 19.65
CA HIS A 278 -17.50 -13.61 20.12
C HIS A 278 -17.73 -12.44 19.17
N VAL A 279 -18.98 -11.95 19.11
CA VAL A 279 -19.30 -10.68 18.47
C VAL A 279 -20.22 -9.84 19.35
N SER A 280 -20.15 -8.52 19.20
CA SER A 280 -21.04 -7.62 19.92
C SER A 280 -22.44 -7.58 19.29
N PRO A 281 -23.47 -7.05 19.98
CA PRO A 281 -24.81 -6.89 19.42
C PRO A 281 -24.90 -6.04 18.14
N GLU A 282 -23.81 -5.39 17.72
CA GLU A 282 -23.69 -4.68 16.45
C GLU A 282 -23.41 -5.59 15.24
N PHE A 283 -23.17 -6.88 15.49
CA PHE A 283 -22.99 -7.93 14.49
C PHE A 283 -24.14 -8.94 14.64
N PRO A 284 -25.17 -8.91 13.77
CA PRO A 284 -26.19 -9.93 13.74
C PRO A 284 -25.57 -11.28 13.35
N VAL A 285 -25.93 -12.34 14.08
CA VAL A 285 -25.46 -13.71 13.83
C VAL A 285 -26.63 -14.54 13.33
N PHE A 286 -26.44 -15.17 12.17
CA PHE A 286 -27.46 -15.98 11.52
C PHE A 286 -27.01 -17.44 11.43
N SER A 287 -27.80 -18.35 11.98
CA SER A 287 -27.61 -19.78 11.79
C SER A 287 -28.15 -20.16 10.40
N ILE A 288 -27.30 -20.68 9.52
CA ILE A 288 -27.74 -21.17 8.20
C ILE A 288 -28.42 -22.54 8.36
N ASN A 289 -29.56 -22.73 7.68
CA ASN A 289 -30.22 -24.02 7.57
C ASN A 289 -29.57 -24.83 6.43
N GLN A 290 -28.59 -25.67 6.83
CA GLN A 290 -27.80 -26.54 5.97
C GLN A 290 -28.64 -27.53 5.14
N ASP A 291 -29.82 -27.94 5.63
CA ASP A 291 -30.74 -28.82 4.88
C ASP A 291 -31.27 -28.14 3.62
N ILE A 292 -31.44 -26.81 3.66
CA ILE A 292 -31.94 -26.02 2.53
C ILE A 292 -30.77 -25.52 1.67
N ILE A 293 -29.76 -24.90 2.27
CA ILE A 293 -28.64 -24.28 1.56
C ILE A 293 -27.33 -24.40 2.34
N TYR A 294 -26.24 -24.75 1.65
CA TYR A 294 -24.92 -24.81 2.28
C TYR A 294 -24.37 -23.40 2.56
N ALA A 295 -23.63 -23.27 3.66
CA ALA A 295 -23.04 -21.99 4.07
C ALA A 295 -22.10 -21.42 3.00
N GLU A 296 -21.33 -22.27 2.32
CA GLU A 296 -20.40 -21.91 1.26
C GLU A 296 -21.10 -21.25 0.05
N VAL A 297 -22.35 -21.63 -0.23
CA VAL A 297 -23.19 -21.00 -1.28
C VAL A 297 -23.64 -19.60 -0.84
N VAL A 298 -23.94 -19.43 0.44
CA VAL A 298 -24.25 -18.12 1.04
C VAL A 298 -23.02 -17.21 1.03
N ASP A 299 -21.84 -17.75 1.34
CA ASP A 299 -20.56 -17.02 1.31
C ASP A 299 -20.24 -16.57 -0.12
N ALA A 300 -20.29 -17.49 -1.10
CA ALA A 300 -20.07 -17.20 -2.52
C ALA A 300 -20.99 -16.07 -3.03
N TYR A 301 -22.26 -16.07 -2.62
CA TYR A 301 -23.19 -14.99 -2.97
C TYR A 301 -22.76 -13.64 -2.37
N PHE A 302 -22.58 -13.56 -1.05
CA PHE A 302 -22.33 -12.29 -0.36
C PHE A 302 -20.92 -11.73 -0.58
N ARG A 303 -19.94 -12.55 -0.99
CA ARG A 303 -18.63 -12.08 -1.44
C ARG A 303 -18.65 -11.45 -2.83
N HIS A 304 -19.53 -11.88 -3.73
CA HIS A 304 -19.54 -11.34 -5.09
C HIS A 304 -20.05 -9.89 -5.11
N SER A 305 -19.21 -8.99 -5.64
CA SER A 305 -19.39 -7.53 -5.56
C SER A 305 -20.73 -7.01 -6.11
N SER A 306 -21.33 -7.70 -7.08
CA SER A 306 -22.62 -7.30 -7.68
C SER A 306 -23.82 -7.46 -6.73
N THR A 307 -23.67 -8.09 -5.56
CA THR A 307 -24.76 -8.26 -4.58
C THR A 307 -24.93 -7.05 -3.66
N TRP A 308 -23.85 -6.32 -3.40
CA TRP A 308 -23.80 -5.22 -2.44
C TRP A 308 -24.67 -4.00 -2.78
N PRO A 309 -24.88 -3.59 -4.06
CA PRO A 309 -25.76 -2.46 -4.39
C PRO A 309 -27.18 -2.60 -3.82
N ASN A 310 -27.75 -3.81 -3.84
CA ASN A 310 -29.08 -4.09 -3.29
C ASN A 310 -29.10 -3.95 -1.75
N LEU A 311 -28.01 -4.32 -1.08
CA LEU A 311 -27.83 -4.14 0.37
C LEU A 311 -27.65 -2.67 0.74
N ASN A 312 -27.00 -1.88 -0.13
CA ASN A 312 -26.86 -0.42 0.04
C ASN A 312 -28.21 0.29 -0.02
N ILE A 313 -29.06 -0.04 -0.99
CA ILE A 313 -30.45 0.49 -1.09
C ILE A 313 -31.25 0.20 0.18
N SER A 314 -31.07 -0.99 0.76
CA SER A 314 -31.77 -1.42 1.98
C SER A 314 -31.19 -0.83 3.28
N SER A 315 -30.03 -0.17 3.22
CA SER A 315 -29.33 0.37 4.39
C SER A 315 -29.74 1.81 4.70
N LYS A 316 -30.40 2.01 5.84
CA LYS A 316 -30.98 3.32 6.22
C LYS A 316 -30.01 4.16 7.06
N GLY A 317 -29.99 5.48 6.81
CA GLY A 317 -29.24 6.46 7.59
C GLY A 317 -29.05 7.79 6.86
N THR A 318 -29.06 8.90 7.60
CA THR A 318 -28.91 10.28 7.06
C THR A 318 -27.49 10.62 6.60
N ASN A 319 -26.51 9.78 6.92
CA ASN A 319 -25.11 9.90 6.51
C ASN A 319 -24.66 8.53 6.01
N VAL A 320 -23.98 8.47 4.86
CA VAL A 320 -23.54 7.24 4.19
C VAL A 320 -22.75 6.32 5.14
N ARG A 321 -21.83 6.89 5.93
CA ARG A 321 -21.03 6.15 6.93
C ARG A 321 -21.80 5.67 8.15
N ARG A 322 -23.02 6.18 8.36
CA ARG A 322 -23.94 5.75 9.41
C ARG A 322 -25.13 4.95 8.86
N ARG A 323 -25.12 4.61 7.57
CA ARG A 323 -26.08 3.66 7.00
C ARG A 323 -25.91 2.31 7.69
N ARG A 324 -27.04 1.78 8.18
CA ARG A 324 -27.11 0.52 8.91
C ARG A 324 -27.99 -0.47 8.17
N LEU A 325 -27.46 -1.67 7.96
CA LEU A 325 -28.22 -2.81 7.45
C LEU A 325 -28.85 -3.56 8.62
N HIS A 326 -30.12 -3.29 8.91
CA HIS A 326 -30.84 -3.94 10.01
C HIS A 326 -31.13 -5.41 9.68
N PRO A 327 -31.19 -6.32 10.69
CA PRO A 327 -31.42 -7.76 10.46
C PRO A 327 -32.65 -8.07 9.60
N VAL A 328 -33.74 -7.32 9.78
CA VAL A 328 -34.98 -7.44 9.00
C VAL A 328 -34.74 -7.23 7.50
N ALA A 329 -33.85 -6.29 7.13
CA ALA A 329 -33.52 -6.04 5.72
C ALA A 329 -32.70 -7.19 5.11
N ILE A 330 -31.83 -7.83 5.90
CA ILE A 330 -31.16 -9.06 5.48
C ILE A 330 -32.16 -10.21 5.36
N GLN A 331 -33.05 -10.40 6.34
CA GLN A 331 -34.07 -11.46 6.31
C GLN A 331 -35.00 -11.36 5.09
N GLU A 332 -35.36 -10.15 4.67
CA GLU A 332 -36.16 -9.90 3.47
C GLU A 332 -35.36 -9.94 2.16
N HIS A 333 -34.02 -9.96 2.21
CA HIS A 333 -33.17 -10.03 1.03
C HIS A 333 -33.43 -11.32 0.24
N LEU A 334 -33.65 -11.20 -1.07
CA LEU A 334 -33.85 -12.33 -1.95
C LEU A 334 -32.50 -12.89 -2.42
N ILE A 335 -32.26 -14.17 -2.16
CA ILE A 335 -31.08 -14.93 -2.62
C ILE A 335 -31.54 -16.07 -3.55
N PRO A 336 -30.80 -16.40 -4.63
CA PRO A 336 -31.08 -17.60 -5.42
C PRO A 336 -30.93 -18.87 -4.56
N LEU A 337 -31.82 -19.83 -4.77
CA LEU A 337 -31.75 -21.16 -4.17
C LEU A 337 -31.47 -22.20 -5.28
N PRO A 338 -30.19 -22.43 -5.63
CA PRO A 338 -29.81 -23.53 -6.53
C PRO A 338 -30.20 -24.90 -5.93
N PRO A 339 -30.46 -25.92 -6.78
CA PRO A 339 -30.71 -27.29 -6.33
C PRO A 339 -29.47 -27.87 -5.64
N LYS A 340 -29.65 -28.88 -4.78
CA LYS A 340 -28.56 -29.45 -3.96
C LYS A 340 -27.34 -29.88 -4.78
N SER A 341 -27.53 -30.51 -5.95
CA SER A 341 -26.44 -30.88 -6.87
C SER A 341 -25.60 -29.68 -7.33
N THR A 342 -26.20 -28.51 -7.57
CA THR A 342 -25.47 -27.28 -7.89
C THR A 342 -24.82 -26.67 -6.64
N GLN A 343 -25.45 -26.79 -5.47
CA GLN A 343 -24.83 -26.39 -4.20
C GLN A 343 -23.59 -27.22 -3.86
N ASP A 344 -23.58 -28.52 -4.17
CA ASP A 344 -22.42 -29.41 -3.98
C ASP A 344 -21.22 -28.93 -4.81
N ILE A 345 -21.43 -28.61 -6.10
CA ILE A 345 -20.40 -28.05 -6.99
C ILE A 345 -19.88 -26.71 -6.47
N ILE A 346 -20.78 -25.80 -6.04
CA ILE A 346 -20.36 -24.50 -5.49
C ILE A 346 -19.56 -24.68 -4.19
N ARG A 347 -19.93 -25.64 -3.32
CA ARG A 347 -19.19 -25.96 -2.09
C ARG A 347 -17.79 -26.50 -2.38
N GLU A 348 -17.65 -27.36 -3.40
CA GLU A 348 -16.35 -27.88 -3.85
C GLU A 348 -15.45 -26.74 -4.39
N LEU A 349 -15.99 -25.87 -5.26
CA LEU A 349 -15.27 -24.70 -5.78
C LEU A 349 -14.92 -23.67 -4.67
N ALA A 350 -15.75 -23.55 -3.64
CA ALA A 350 -15.54 -22.67 -2.49
C ALA A 350 -14.56 -23.21 -1.44
N CYS A 351 -14.03 -24.44 -1.60
CA CYS A 351 -13.26 -25.12 -0.57
C CYS A 351 -12.05 -24.30 -0.09
N SER A 352 -11.81 -24.30 1.23
CA SER A 352 -10.66 -23.64 1.87
C SER A 352 -9.31 -24.09 1.31
N ASP A 353 -9.25 -25.34 0.87
CA ASP A 353 -8.00 -25.98 0.46
C ASP A 353 -7.51 -25.42 -0.87
N PHE A 354 -8.43 -25.02 -1.77
CA PHE A 354 -8.08 -24.29 -2.99
C PHE A 354 -7.43 -22.94 -2.67
N ASN A 355 -8.00 -22.19 -1.72
CA ASN A 355 -7.45 -20.89 -1.33
C ASN A 355 -6.05 -21.05 -0.69
N LYS A 356 -5.87 -22.07 0.17
CA LYS A 356 -4.56 -22.39 0.79
C LYS A 356 -3.52 -22.76 -0.26
N LEU A 357 -3.84 -23.68 -1.18
CA LEU A 357 -2.96 -24.07 -2.28
C LEU A 357 -2.57 -22.87 -3.17
N GLN A 358 -3.51 -21.95 -3.42
CA GLN A 358 -3.23 -20.72 -4.17
C GLN A 358 -2.28 -19.78 -3.40
N GLU A 359 -2.50 -19.57 -2.10
CA GLU A 359 -1.60 -18.76 -1.27
C GLU A 359 -0.21 -19.37 -1.10
N GLU A 360 -0.12 -20.69 -0.94
CA GLU A 360 1.13 -21.45 -0.84
C GLU A 360 1.91 -21.35 -2.14
N SER A 361 1.27 -21.65 -3.28
CA SER A 361 1.91 -21.57 -4.59
C SER A 361 2.32 -20.13 -4.96
N GLN A 362 1.55 -19.10 -4.54
CA GLN A 362 1.99 -17.71 -4.71
C GLN A 362 3.27 -17.41 -3.89
N LYS A 363 3.34 -17.86 -2.63
CA LYS A 363 4.55 -17.68 -1.78
C LYS A 363 5.77 -18.36 -2.40
N GLU A 364 5.61 -19.58 -2.94
CA GLU A 364 6.67 -20.30 -3.65
C GLU A 364 7.14 -19.54 -4.91
N LEU A 365 6.20 -19.05 -5.72
CA LEU A 365 6.51 -18.25 -6.92
C LEU A 365 7.17 -16.91 -6.59
N GLU A 366 6.89 -16.31 -5.43
CA GLU A 366 7.57 -15.11 -4.95
C GLU A 366 8.98 -15.41 -4.41
N ALA A 367 9.18 -16.57 -3.79
CA ALA A 367 10.47 -17.01 -3.23
C ALA A 367 11.45 -17.60 -4.26
N LEU A 368 10.97 -18.12 -5.40
CA LEU A 368 11.77 -18.83 -6.41
C LEU A 368 13.01 -18.05 -6.85
N ILE A 369 12.84 -16.79 -7.27
CA ILE A 369 13.92 -15.97 -7.82
C ILE A 369 14.95 -15.57 -6.75
N PRO A 370 14.55 -15.08 -5.55
CA PRO A 370 15.47 -14.93 -4.42
C PRO A 370 16.26 -16.20 -4.08
N ALA A 371 15.61 -17.37 -4.06
CA ALA A 371 16.25 -18.64 -3.76
C ALA A 371 17.27 -19.05 -4.83
N MET A 372 16.93 -18.92 -6.12
CA MET A 372 17.86 -19.19 -7.22
C MET A 372 19.06 -18.24 -7.21
N LEU A 373 18.86 -16.94 -6.94
CA LEU A 373 19.95 -15.98 -6.82
C LEU A 373 20.90 -16.33 -5.67
N HIS A 374 20.36 -16.64 -4.49
CA HIS A 374 21.16 -17.10 -3.35
C HIS A 374 21.92 -18.41 -3.67
N GLU A 375 21.26 -19.40 -4.30
CA GLU A 375 21.90 -20.67 -4.68
C GLU A 375 23.05 -20.48 -5.69
N ILE A 376 22.87 -19.61 -6.68
CA ILE A 376 23.84 -19.34 -7.74
C ILE A 376 25.04 -18.53 -7.21
N PHE A 377 24.79 -17.47 -6.43
CA PHE A 377 25.83 -16.52 -6.03
C PHE A 377 26.48 -16.85 -4.68
N GLU A 378 25.77 -17.34 -3.67
CA GLU A 378 26.33 -17.52 -2.31
C GLU A 378 26.98 -18.88 -2.07
N ARG A 379 26.65 -19.93 -2.85
CA ARG A 379 27.41 -21.20 -2.82
C ARG A 379 28.87 -21.07 -3.25
N GLN A 380 29.29 -19.92 -3.79
CA GLN A 380 30.63 -19.66 -4.30
C GLN A 380 31.47 -18.74 -3.39
N THR A 381 30.91 -18.12 -2.34
CA THR A 381 31.54 -17.01 -1.58
C THR A 381 31.99 -17.37 -0.16
N SER A 382 32.08 -18.66 0.21
CA SER A 382 32.34 -19.12 1.58
C SER A 382 33.81 -18.94 2.06
N THR A 383 34.25 -17.71 2.30
CA THR A 383 35.42 -17.36 3.16
C THR A 383 35.25 -15.94 3.76
N PRO A 384 35.36 -15.73 5.09
CA PRO A 384 34.98 -14.45 5.73
C PRO A 384 36.17 -13.56 6.18
N HIS A 385 36.04 -12.23 6.04
CA HIS A 385 36.70 -11.20 6.87
C HIS A 385 35.85 -9.90 6.91
N THR A 386 35.26 -9.48 8.03
CA THR A 386 35.78 -8.74 9.22
C THR A 386 36.07 -7.24 8.97
N THR A 387 35.21 -6.39 9.53
CA THR A 387 35.27 -4.90 9.56
C THR A 387 36.18 -4.35 10.67
N PRO A 388 36.59 -3.06 10.60
CA PRO A 388 36.36 -2.19 11.77
C PRO A 388 35.99 -0.71 11.46
N GLU A 389 35.44 -0.05 12.49
CA GLU A 389 35.00 1.35 12.60
C GLU A 389 36.19 2.35 12.75
N THR A 390 36.09 3.69 12.62
CA THR A 390 35.40 4.64 13.54
C THR A 390 35.62 6.13 13.12
N SER A 391 34.85 7.04 13.74
CA SER A 391 35.30 8.35 14.28
C SER A 391 34.74 9.68 13.68
N SER A 392 34.43 10.57 14.61
CA SER A 392 33.63 11.81 14.63
C SER A 392 34.33 13.14 14.26
N ALA A 393 33.55 14.18 13.93
CA ALA A 393 33.72 15.56 14.45
C ALA A 393 32.50 16.48 14.18
N THR A 394 32.33 17.56 14.95
CA THR A 394 31.12 18.43 15.02
C THR A 394 31.45 19.92 14.87
N VAL A 395 30.64 20.72 14.15
CA VAL A 395 30.63 22.21 14.19
C VAL A 395 29.19 22.76 14.02
N VAL A 396 28.86 23.91 14.62
CA VAL A 396 27.51 24.52 14.70
C VAL A 396 27.53 26.03 14.36
N GLN A 397 26.37 26.58 13.92
CA GLN A 397 25.90 27.99 13.82
C GLN A 397 25.64 28.49 12.37
N ARG A 398 24.66 29.36 12.04
CA ARG A 398 23.39 29.83 12.68
C ARG A 398 22.40 30.23 11.53
N PRO A 399 21.15 30.68 11.76
CA PRO A 399 20.06 30.44 10.80
C PRO A 399 19.89 31.49 9.70
N VAL A 400 19.36 31.04 8.56
CA VAL A 400 18.66 31.87 7.57
C VAL A 400 17.26 31.29 7.44
N GLU A 401 16.23 32.11 7.66
CA GLU A 401 14.84 31.70 7.44
C GLU A 401 14.64 31.37 5.96
N ARG A 402 14.17 30.15 5.69
CA ARG A 402 13.78 29.67 4.37
C ARG A 402 12.50 28.86 4.52
N GLU A 403 11.59 29.06 3.56
CA GLU A 403 10.24 28.49 3.55
C GLU A 403 10.27 26.96 3.78
N ALA A 404 9.34 26.50 4.61
CA ALA A 404 9.50 25.25 5.34
C ALA A 404 9.11 23.98 4.55
N VAL A 405 9.73 23.74 3.40
CA VAL A 405 9.60 22.45 2.70
C VAL A 405 10.10 21.30 3.60
N VAL A 406 9.33 20.21 3.73
CA VAL A 406 9.64 19.05 4.58
C VAL A 406 10.54 18.05 3.82
N ASP A 407 11.56 18.54 3.10
CA ASP A 407 12.18 17.80 1.98
C ASP A 407 13.15 16.67 2.38
N THR A 408 12.85 15.42 1.93
CA THR A 408 13.41 14.05 2.19
C THR A 408 12.85 13.38 3.50
N PRO A 409 13.29 12.19 4.02
CA PRO A 409 12.71 11.54 5.25
C PRO A 409 12.80 12.29 6.62
N PHE A 410 13.31 11.70 7.73
CA PHE A 410 13.49 12.21 9.13
C PHE A 410 12.85 13.55 9.63
N LYS A 411 12.98 14.73 8.99
CA LYS A 411 12.16 15.90 9.38
C LYS A 411 10.65 15.59 9.21
N GLU A 412 10.29 14.75 8.23
CA GLU A 412 8.96 14.14 8.13
C GLU A 412 8.67 13.16 9.29
N ALA A 413 9.69 12.48 9.85
CA ALA A 413 9.53 11.62 11.02
C ALA A 413 9.24 12.44 12.30
N VAL A 414 9.86 13.62 12.44
CA VAL A 414 9.53 14.59 13.48
C VAL A 414 8.10 15.10 13.29
N LEU A 415 7.67 15.40 12.05
CA LEU A 415 6.29 15.77 11.74
C LEU A 415 5.30 14.64 12.06
N VAL A 416 5.62 13.40 11.69
CA VAL A 416 4.84 12.19 12.01
C VAL A 416 4.71 12.02 13.52
N GLY A 417 5.82 12.07 14.26
CA GLY A 417 5.83 11.95 15.71
C GLY A 417 5.03 13.08 16.37
N ALA A 418 5.17 14.32 15.91
CA ALA A 418 4.40 15.46 16.37
C ALA A 418 2.89 15.31 16.12
N ILE A 419 2.49 14.84 14.93
CA ILE A 419 1.09 14.53 14.61
C ILE A 419 0.57 13.40 15.51
N VAL A 420 1.33 12.32 15.69
CA VAL A 420 0.98 11.23 16.61
C VAL A 420 0.81 11.77 18.03
N ARG A 421 1.71 12.65 18.51
CA ARG A 421 1.59 13.30 19.82
C ARG A 421 0.32 14.13 19.94
N ALA A 422 0.08 15.06 19.01
CA ALA A 422 -1.06 15.97 19.11
C ALA A 422 -2.40 15.24 19.04
N PHE A 423 -2.50 14.14 18.28
CA PHE A 423 -3.69 13.28 18.29
C PHE A 423 -3.77 12.35 19.51
N HIS A 424 -2.65 12.08 20.20
CA HIS A 424 -2.60 11.29 21.43
C HIS A 424 -2.90 12.13 22.69
N GLU A 425 -2.49 13.39 22.75
CA GLU A 425 -2.85 14.34 23.81
C GLU A 425 -4.38 14.59 23.88
N ASP A 426 -5.10 14.34 22.78
CA ASP A 426 -6.55 14.52 22.64
C ASP A 426 -7.32 13.18 22.73
N ASN A 427 -7.30 12.56 23.92
CA ASN A 427 -7.93 11.27 24.30
C ASN A 427 -7.15 9.96 24.00
N GLY A 428 -5.83 10.02 23.86
CA GLY A 428 -4.93 8.86 23.94
C GLY A 428 -5.01 7.83 22.80
N GLN A 429 -5.86 8.05 21.80
CA GLN A 429 -6.14 7.03 20.77
C GLN A 429 -5.02 6.97 19.71
N PRO A 430 -4.49 5.77 19.42
CA PRO A 430 -3.55 5.57 18.31
C PRO A 430 -4.11 6.04 16.96
N ILE A 431 -3.35 6.84 16.21
CA ILE A 431 -3.76 7.34 14.89
C ILE A 431 -3.48 6.30 13.80
N GLY A 432 -4.55 5.79 13.16
CA GLY A 432 -4.46 4.83 12.06
C GLY A 432 -3.68 5.36 10.85
N ASN A 433 -2.89 4.50 10.19
CA ASN A 433 -2.01 4.86 9.07
C ASN A 433 -2.72 5.67 7.96
N PHE A 434 -3.98 5.33 7.64
CA PHE A 434 -4.80 6.07 6.67
C PHE A 434 -4.96 7.57 7.02
N ARG A 435 -5.17 7.88 8.31
CA ARG A 435 -5.29 9.26 8.80
C ARG A 435 -3.92 9.89 8.92
N LEU A 436 -2.93 9.19 9.44
CA LEU A 436 -1.57 9.71 9.62
C LEU A 436 -0.93 10.14 8.30
N GLN A 437 -1.07 9.37 7.23
CA GLN A 437 -0.55 9.74 5.91
C GLN A 437 -1.22 11.01 5.35
N LYS A 438 -2.54 11.15 5.53
CA LYS A 438 -3.28 12.34 5.10
C LYS A 438 -3.04 13.55 6.02
N ALA A 439 -2.76 13.31 7.29
CA ALA A 439 -2.39 14.34 8.25
C ALA A 439 -1.05 14.97 7.86
N VAL A 440 -0.06 14.14 7.46
CA VAL A 440 1.21 14.61 6.90
C VAL A 440 1.00 15.32 5.56
N TYR A 441 0.16 14.77 4.67
CA TYR A 441 -0.20 15.43 3.40
C TYR A 441 -0.74 16.85 3.64
N PHE A 442 -1.75 17.01 4.50
CA PHE A 442 -2.34 18.32 4.77
C PHE A 442 -1.41 19.24 5.58
N ALA A 443 -0.55 18.72 6.46
CA ALA A 443 0.49 19.51 7.11
C ALA A 443 1.44 20.12 6.08
N ARG A 444 2.01 19.31 5.18
CA ARG A 444 2.90 19.76 4.10
C ARG A 444 2.19 20.76 3.18
N ARG A 445 0.94 20.49 2.83
CA ARG A 445 0.08 21.38 2.02
C ARG A 445 -0.17 22.74 2.68
N GLN A 446 -0.36 22.78 4.00
CA GLN A 446 -0.50 24.01 4.80
C GLN A 446 0.81 24.78 4.88
N MET A 447 1.94 24.08 4.97
CA MET A 447 3.29 24.66 4.99
C MET A 447 3.74 25.23 3.63
N GLY A 448 2.86 25.27 2.63
CA GLY A 448 3.09 25.88 1.33
C GLY A 448 3.50 24.91 0.23
N GLU A 449 3.68 23.62 0.53
CA GLU A 449 4.07 22.64 -0.50
C GLU A 449 2.92 22.38 -1.49
N ARG A 450 3.21 22.54 -2.78
CA ARG A 450 2.23 22.35 -3.86
C ARG A 450 2.48 21.12 -4.74
N ALA A 451 3.72 20.67 -4.88
CA ALA A 451 4.11 19.51 -5.71
C ALA A 451 3.75 18.12 -5.11
N LEU A 452 2.79 18.04 -4.20
CA LEU A 452 2.42 16.82 -3.49
C LEU A 452 1.75 15.77 -4.40
N ASP A 453 1.15 16.23 -5.50
CA ASP A 453 0.66 15.40 -6.61
C ASP A 453 1.75 14.57 -7.28
N LYS A 454 3.01 15.03 -7.25
CA LYS A 454 4.16 14.34 -7.86
C LYS A 454 4.83 13.34 -6.89
N GLU A 455 4.50 13.39 -5.61
CA GLU A 455 5.07 12.52 -4.56
C GLU A 455 4.12 11.42 -4.05
N TYR A 456 2.81 11.69 -4.01
CA TYR A 456 1.82 10.73 -3.53
C TYR A 456 1.26 9.93 -4.71
N LEU A 457 1.23 8.60 -4.60
CA LEU A 457 0.63 7.76 -5.63
C LEU A 457 -0.90 7.83 -5.60
N ARG A 458 -1.52 7.81 -6.78
CA ARG A 458 -2.95 7.58 -6.93
C ARG A 458 -3.28 6.12 -6.56
N LYS A 459 -3.80 5.90 -5.35
CA LYS A 459 -4.32 4.59 -4.89
C LYS A 459 -5.76 4.66 -4.37
N ALA A 460 -6.43 3.50 -4.33
CA ALA A 460 -7.84 3.34 -3.95
C ALA A 460 -8.26 3.90 -2.56
N ALA A 461 -7.32 4.31 -1.71
CA ALA A 461 -7.56 4.90 -0.39
C ALA A 461 -7.18 6.39 -0.26
N GLY A 462 -6.90 7.07 -1.37
CA GLY A 462 -6.45 8.48 -1.39
C GLY A 462 -5.09 8.66 -2.09
N PRO A 463 -4.54 9.88 -2.10
CA PRO A 463 -3.11 10.06 -2.32
C PRO A 463 -2.34 9.26 -1.27
N TYR A 464 -1.44 8.39 -1.71
CA TYR A 464 -0.72 7.43 -0.88
C TYR A 464 0.79 7.56 -1.11
N ASN A 465 1.53 8.00 -0.10
CA ASN A 465 2.99 7.97 -0.16
C ASN A 465 3.49 6.61 0.41
N PRO A 466 3.98 5.67 -0.44
CA PRO A 466 4.48 4.38 0.01
C PRO A 466 5.74 4.50 0.87
N THR A 467 6.59 5.52 0.62
CA THR A 467 7.88 5.64 1.30
C THR A 467 7.67 5.80 2.80
N MET A 468 6.69 6.61 3.22
CA MET A 468 6.35 6.87 4.63
C MET A 468 6.34 5.62 5.51
N ARG A 469 5.83 4.48 5.03
CA ARG A 469 5.70 3.23 5.81
C ARG A 469 6.98 2.38 5.85
N TYR A 470 7.77 2.36 4.79
CA TYR A 470 8.88 1.40 4.62
C TYR A 470 10.27 2.03 4.68
N SER A 471 10.43 3.29 4.25
CA SER A 471 11.71 4.02 4.24
C SER A 471 11.59 5.53 4.57
N GLY A 472 10.41 5.98 5.03
CA GLY A 472 10.07 7.38 5.31
C GLY A 472 9.70 7.66 6.76
N GLY A 473 8.92 8.72 7.00
CA GLY A 473 8.68 9.29 8.32
C GLY A 473 8.13 8.35 9.39
N ILE A 474 7.24 7.42 9.04
CA ILE A 474 6.66 6.47 10.01
C ILE A 474 7.71 5.42 10.40
N LYS A 475 8.46 4.88 9.42
CA LYS A 475 9.55 3.94 9.69
C LYS A 475 10.61 4.56 10.61
N ILE A 476 11.11 5.75 10.27
CA ILE A 476 12.18 6.41 11.04
C ILE A 476 11.70 6.87 12.43
N ALA A 477 10.43 7.29 12.60
CA ALA A 477 9.90 7.58 13.93
C ALA A 477 9.69 6.30 14.77
N THR A 478 9.47 5.16 14.12
CA THR A 478 9.39 3.84 14.80
C THR A 478 10.78 3.35 15.20
N ASP A 479 11.77 3.44 14.31
CA ASP A 479 13.16 3.01 14.56
C ASP A 479 13.84 3.81 15.66
N LYS A 480 13.43 5.07 15.87
CA LYS A 480 13.87 5.92 16.97
C LYS A 480 13.02 5.80 18.24
N ASN A 481 12.10 4.84 18.31
CA ASN A 481 11.17 4.62 19.43
C ASN A 481 10.43 5.90 19.85
N TRP A 482 10.13 6.79 18.89
CA TRP A 482 9.30 7.97 19.12
C TRP A 482 7.81 7.60 19.02
N ILE A 483 7.49 6.65 18.14
CA ILE A 483 6.16 6.08 17.97
C ILE A 483 6.22 4.56 17.94
N LYS A 484 5.12 3.92 18.35
CA LYS A 484 4.91 2.47 18.20
C LYS A 484 3.51 2.15 17.70
N ARG A 485 3.33 0.92 17.20
CA ARG A 485 2.00 0.38 16.91
C ARG A 485 1.26 0.12 18.21
N ALA A 486 -0.01 0.53 18.25
CA ALA A 486 -0.91 0.23 19.36
C ALA A 486 -2.35 0.15 18.88
N THR A 487 -3.15 -0.65 19.56
CA THR A 487 -4.56 -0.89 19.21
C THR A 487 -5.46 0.05 20.02
N GLY A 488 -6.15 0.96 19.32
CA GLY A 488 -7.13 1.85 19.91
C GLY A 488 -8.56 1.34 19.78
N ARG A 489 -9.51 2.16 20.25
CA ARG A 489 -10.95 1.98 20.04
C ARG A 489 -11.35 1.83 18.57
N PHE A 490 -10.54 2.38 17.67
CA PHE A 490 -10.78 2.43 16.22
C PHE A 490 -9.82 1.53 15.41
N GLY A 491 -9.17 0.55 16.05
CA GLY A 491 -8.22 -0.39 15.43
C GLY A 491 -6.76 0.02 15.62
N GLU A 492 -5.86 -0.62 14.87
CA GLU A 492 -4.41 -0.41 14.99
C GLU A 492 -3.94 0.95 14.44
N GLY A 493 -3.43 1.79 15.31
CA GLY A 493 -2.79 3.05 14.96
C GLY A 493 -1.33 3.13 15.38
N ASN A 494 -0.81 4.36 15.38
CA ASN A 494 0.48 4.69 15.95
C ASN A 494 0.24 5.58 17.18
N THR A 495 0.95 5.30 18.25
CA THR A 495 0.95 6.06 19.51
C THR A 495 2.38 6.42 19.88
N LEU A 496 2.58 7.25 20.89
CA LEU A 496 3.92 7.58 21.39
C LEU A 496 4.61 6.37 22.03
N ASP A 497 5.93 6.34 21.93
CA ASP A 497 6.77 5.37 22.62
C ASP A 497 7.83 6.04 23.52
N ASN A 498 8.67 5.25 24.19
CA ASN A 498 9.53 5.68 25.30
C ASN A 498 10.53 6.80 24.99
N GLN A 499 10.94 6.99 23.73
CA GLN A 499 11.85 8.07 23.30
C GLN A 499 11.11 9.26 22.66
N ALA A 500 9.78 9.33 22.78
CA ALA A 500 8.95 10.40 22.22
C ALA A 500 9.31 11.83 22.67
N ASN A 501 10.14 12.04 23.70
CA ASN A 501 10.59 13.37 24.11
C ASN A 501 11.78 13.88 23.28
N GLU A 502 12.55 13.01 22.62
CA GLU A 502 13.71 13.41 21.79
C GLU A 502 13.32 14.38 20.66
N MET A 503 12.07 14.33 20.20
CA MET A 503 11.58 15.20 19.12
C MET A 503 11.21 16.61 19.58
N ASP A 504 11.24 16.95 20.88
CA ASP A 504 10.85 18.28 21.40
C ASP A 504 11.66 19.41 20.78
N GLU A 505 12.99 19.30 20.81
CA GLU A 505 13.89 20.30 20.23
C GLU A 505 13.70 20.43 18.71
N TRP A 506 13.35 19.33 18.04
CA TRP A 506 13.15 19.30 16.59
C TRP A 506 11.78 19.85 16.18
N ILE A 507 10.75 19.62 16.97
CA ILE A 507 9.41 20.20 16.79
C ILE A 507 9.48 21.74 16.89
N GLU A 508 10.26 22.26 17.84
CA GLU A 508 10.54 23.69 17.98
C GLU A 508 11.38 24.20 16.80
N ARG A 509 12.52 23.54 16.51
CA ARG A 509 13.45 23.93 15.44
C ARG A 509 12.83 23.91 14.04
N TYR A 510 11.83 23.07 13.80
CA TYR A 510 11.08 23.02 12.55
C TYR A 510 9.72 23.74 12.60
N GLN A 511 9.41 24.42 13.71
CA GLN A 511 8.20 25.23 13.93
C GLN A 511 6.88 24.46 13.72
N PHE A 512 6.88 23.14 13.92
CA PHE A 512 5.75 22.28 13.59
C PHE A 512 4.53 22.46 14.51
N LYS A 513 4.68 23.06 15.70
CA LYS A 513 3.61 23.18 16.71
C LYS A 513 2.30 23.74 16.14
N ALA A 514 2.36 24.84 15.38
CA ALA A 514 1.18 25.48 14.81
C ALA A 514 0.51 24.63 13.72
N THR A 515 1.30 24.09 12.78
CA THR A 515 0.83 23.21 11.69
C THR A 515 0.17 21.95 12.24
N VAL A 516 0.80 21.32 13.22
CA VAL A 516 0.32 20.07 13.83
C VAL A 516 -0.96 20.29 14.63
N ALA A 517 -1.04 21.37 15.40
CA ALA A 517 -2.28 21.77 16.08
C ALA A 517 -3.41 22.05 15.06
N TRP A 518 -3.11 22.74 13.95
CA TRP A 518 -4.08 22.98 12.88
C TRP A 518 -4.58 21.67 12.25
N VAL A 519 -3.69 20.72 11.91
CA VAL A 519 -4.12 19.41 11.36
C VAL A 519 -4.98 18.64 12.36
N ARG A 520 -4.59 18.63 13.64
CA ARG A 520 -5.40 18.05 14.71
C ARG A 520 -6.79 18.69 14.74
N ASP A 521 -6.86 20.00 14.96
CA ASP A 521 -8.11 20.67 15.28
C ASP A 521 -9.06 20.81 14.09
N ARG A 522 -8.53 20.93 12.87
CA ARG A 522 -9.35 20.92 11.65
C ARG A 522 -9.86 19.52 11.29
N PHE A 523 -9.08 18.44 11.50
CA PHE A 523 -9.42 17.13 10.95
C PHE A 523 -9.80 16.04 11.97
N LYS A 524 -9.57 16.20 13.28
CA LYS A 524 -9.82 15.14 14.29
C LYS A 524 -11.23 14.54 14.24
N TYR A 525 -12.24 15.40 14.12
CA TYR A 525 -13.65 15.01 14.06
C TYR A 525 -14.16 14.63 12.66
N LYS A 526 -13.34 14.77 11.61
CA LYS A 526 -13.72 14.39 10.25
C LYS A 526 -13.73 12.87 10.09
N SER A 527 -14.66 12.36 9.30
CA SER A 527 -14.77 10.92 8.98
C SER A 527 -13.73 10.52 7.93
N ASN A 528 -13.39 9.23 7.81
CA ASN A 528 -12.37 8.81 6.86
C ASN A 528 -12.75 9.10 5.38
N ASP A 529 -14.04 9.20 5.03
CA ASP A 529 -14.44 9.63 3.67
C ASP A 529 -14.19 11.12 3.49
N ILE A 530 -14.47 11.96 4.48
CA ILE A 530 -14.16 13.39 4.38
C ILE A 530 -12.64 13.57 4.24
N TRP A 531 -11.85 12.84 5.02
CA TRP A 531 -10.39 12.76 4.83
C TRP A 531 -10.02 12.29 3.40
N GLU A 532 -10.69 11.29 2.83
CA GLU A 532 -10.40 10.78 1.48
C GLU A 532 -10.83 11.72 0.35
N ILE A 533 -12.03 12.31 0.47
CA ILE A 533 -12.61 13.26 -0.48
C ILE A 533 -11.75 14.51 -0.52
N LEU A 534 -11.47 15.15 0.63
CA LEU A 534 -10.63 16.35 0.68
C LEU A 534 -9.23 16.07 0.12
N ALA A 535 -8.62 14.93 0.45
CA ALA A 535 -7.27 14.62 -0.04
C ALA A 535 -7.24 14.25 -1.53
N THR A 536 -8.29 13.58 -2.03
CA THR A 536 -8.40 13.23 -3.46
C THR A 536 -8.75 14.46 -4.31
N VAL A 537 -9.60 15.36 -3.81
CA VAL A 537 -9.97 16.61 -4.48
C VAL A 537 -8.83 17.62 -4.45
N ASP A 538 -8.15 17.85 -3.31
CA ASP A 538 -6.98 18.75 -3.26
C ASP A 538 -5.85 18.25 -4.17
N TYR A 539 -5.56 16.95 -4.18
CA TYR A 539 -4.59 16.36 -5.10
C TYR A 539 -4.98 16.61 -6.57
N ALA A 540 -6.25 16.37 -6.93
CA ALA A 540 -6.72 16.62 -8.30
C ALA A 540 -6.69 18.11 -8.67
N MET A 541 -6.97 19.01 -7.71
CA MET A 541 -6.80 20.46 -7.90
C MET A 541 -5.35 20.85 -8.14
N LEU A 542 -4.40 20.26 -7.41
CA LEU A 542 -2.96 20.49 -7.60
C LEU A 542 -2.48 19.95 -8.95
N ALA A 543 -2.85 18.72 -9.30
CA ALA A 543 -2.46 18.09 -10.56
C ALA A 543 -2.99 18.87 -11.77
N LEU A 544 -4.29 19.19 -11.81
CA LEU A 544 -4.88 20.02 -12.87
C LEU A 544 -4.22 21.41 -12.92
N GLY A 545 -3.91 22.00 -11.76
CA GLY A 545 -3.20 23.27 -11.67
C GLY A 545 -1.78 23.22 -12.23
N HIS A 546 -1.05 22.11 -12.07
CA HIS A 546 0.26 21.90 -12.70
C HIS A 546 0.14 21.62 -14.21
N GLU A 547 -0.94 20.97 -14.65
CA GLU A 547 -1.31 20.78 -16.06
C GLU A 547 -1.87 22.06 -16.72
N GLY A 548 -1.81 23.22 -16.04
CA GLY A 548 -2.32 24.51 -16.52
C GLY A 548 -3.85 24.59 -16.65
N THR A 549 -4.57 23.55 -16.22
CA THR A 549 -6.02 23.43 -16.33
C THR A 549 -6.69 24.00 -15.08
N ARG A 550 -7.66 24.90 -15.26
CA ARG A 550 -8.43 25.45 -14.13
C ARG A 550 -9.24 24.31 -13.47
N PRO A 551 -9.05 24.02 -12.17
CA PRO A 551 -9.76 22.93 -11.52
C PRO A 551 -11.22 23.31 -11.27
N THR A 552 -12.11 22.87 -12.14
CA THR A 552 -13.58 22.91 -11.94
C THR A 552 -14.07 21.57 -11.38
N PRO A 553 -15.27 21.50 -10.79
CA PRO A 553 -15.84 20.23 -10.33
C PRO A 553 -15.93 19.16 -11.43
N SER A 554 -16.30 19.57 -12.65
CA SER A 554 -16.36 18.70 -13.83
C SER A 554 -14.97 18.22 -14.29
N ALA A 555 -13.96 19.08 -14.27
CA ALA A 555 -12.58 18.72 -14.61
C ALA A 555 -11.98 17.76 -13.57
N ILE A 556 -12.22 18.00 -12.27
CA ILE A 556 -11.80 17.12 -11.18
C ILE A 556 -12.50 15.77 -11.27
N LEU A 557 -13.82 15.74 -11.55
CA LEU A 557 -14.55 14.49 -11.71
C LEU A 557 -14.01 13.68 -12.89
N SER A 558 -13.73 14.34 -14.03
CA SER A 558 -13.15 13.73 -15.22
C SER A 558 -11.73 13.20 -14.97
N TYR A 559 -10.90 13.95 -14.23
CA TYR A 559 -9.54 13.56 -13.82
C TYR A 559 -9.54 12.33 -12.91
N ILE A 560 -10.52 12.23 -12.01
CA ILE A 560 -10.70 11.06 -11.14
C ILE A 560 -11.23 9.87 -11.97
N GLN A 561 -12.10 10.11 -12.95
CA GLN A 561 -12.70 9.07 -13.79
C GLN A 561 -11.72 8.42 -14.76
N SER A 562 -10.75 9.17 -15.28
CA SER A 562 -9.79 8.69 -16.29
C SER A 562 -8.67 7.81 -15.74
N ASP A 563 -8.46 7.79 -14.42
CA ASP A 563 -7.45 6.96 -13.76
C ASP A 563 -8.04 5.61 -13.30
N GLY A 564 -7.39 4.49 -13.68
CA GLY A 564 -7.90 3.15 -13.38
C GLY A 564 -7.96 2.77 -11.89
N GLU A 565 -7.21 3.44 -11.02
CA GLU A 565 -7.23 3.22 -9.56
C GLU A 565 -8.15 4.19 -8.82
N TRP A 566 -8.46 5.34 -9.42
CA TRP A 566 -9.30 6.39 -8.84
C TRP A 566 -10.72 6.44 -9.41
N GLY A 567 -10.97 5.96 -10.62
CA GLY A 567 -12.30 5.85 -11.21
C GLY A 567 -13.32 5.13 -10.29
N PRO A 568 -12.97 3.99 -9.66
CA PRO A 568 -13.82 3.33 -8.67
C PRO A 568 -14.18 4.19 -7.44
N LYS A 569 -13.39 5.25 -7.14
CA LYS A 569 -13.72 6.18 -6.04
C LYS A 569 -14.96 7.00 -6.30
N ILE A 570 -15.34 7.24 -7.56
CA ILE A 570 -16.55 7.99 -7.90
C ILE A 570 -17.78 7.28 -7.31
N ALA A 571 -17.85 5.95 -7.50
CA ALA A 571 -18.89 5.13 -6.89
C ALA A 571 -18.74 5.03 -5.36
N LYS A 572 -17.53 4.72 -4.86
CA LYS A 572 -17.24 4.51 -3.42
C LYS A 572 -17.51 5.74 -2.55
N LEU A 573 -17.07 6.92 -2.98
CA LEU A 573 -17.17 8.18 -2.24
C LEU A 573 -18.38 9.02 -2.66
N HIS A 574 -19.21 8.51 -3.58
CA HIS A 574 -20.35 9.20 -4.20
C HIS A 574 -19.99 10.57 -4.79
N LEU A 575 -18.88 10.63 -5.54
CA LEU A 575 -18.41 11.87 -6.14
C LEU A 575 -19.34 12.31 -7.26
N THR A 576 -19.91 13.48 -7.05
CA THR A 576 -20.67 14.29 -8.01
C THR A 576 -20.04 15.67 -8.08
N GLU A 577 -20.31 16.42 -9.14
CA GLU A 577 -19.85 17.82 -9.24
C GLU A 577 -20.27 18.66 -8.01
N ALA A 578 -21.48 18.46 -7.49
CA ALA A 578 -21.94 19.14 -6.27
C ALA A 578 -21.11 18.76 -5.03
N SER A 579 -20.78 17.47 -4.84
CA SER A 579 -19.93 17.05 -3.72
C SER A 579 -18.47 17.51 -3.86
N ILE A 580 -17.95 17.58 -5.09
CA ILE A 580 -16.61 18.09 -5.37
C ILE A 580 -16.57 19.60 -5.13
N GLN A 581 -17.58 20.35 -5.59
CA GLN A 581 -17.70 21.79 -5.32
C GLN A 581 -17.73 22.07 -3.81
N ASN A 582 -18.47 21.29 -3.02
CA ASN A 582 -18.46 21.41 -1.56
C ASN A 582 -17.08 21.12 -0.96
N ALA A 583 -16.38 20.10 -1.46
CA ALA A 583 -15.01 19.80 -1.04
C ALA A 583 -14.01 20.90 -1.43
N MET A 584 -14.14 21.50 -2.62
CA MET A 584 -13.33 22.63 -3.06
C MET A 584 -13.51 23.85 -2.15
N VAL A 585 -14.75 24.23 -1.82
CA VAL A 585 -15.04 25.34 -0.89
C VAL A 585 -14.50 25.05 0.50
N GLU A 586 -14.58 23.79 0.96
CA GLU A 586 -13.99 23.38 2.23
C GLU A 586 -12.46 23.47 2.20
N LEU A 587 -11.80 23.02 1.13
CA LEU A 587 -10.35 23.11 0.94
C LEU A 587 -9.87 24.56 0.83
N GLU A 588 -10.59 25.42 0.10
CA GLU A 588 -10.36 26.86 0.09
C GLU A 588 -10.45 27.40 1.53
N SER A 589 -11.52 27.10 2.28
CA SER A 589 -11.68 27.53 3.68
C SER A 589 -10.58 27.04 4.63
N LEU A 590 -9.99 25.88 4.36
CA LEU A 590 -8.89 25.30 5.12
C LEU A 590 -7.56 26.01 4.82
N PHE A 591 -7.33 26.39 3.56
CA PHE A 591 -6.07 26.99 3.08
C PHE A 591 -6.14 28.50 2.83
N VAL A 592 -7.21 29.20 3.26
CA VAL A 592 -7.24 30.67 3.25
C VAL A 592 -6.04 31.19 4.04
N THR A 593 -5.13 31.84 3.32
CA THR A 593 -4.06 32.60 3.94
C THR A 593 -4.71 33.72 4.76
N THR A 594 -4.61 33.64 6.09
CA THR A 594 -4.78 34.84 6.91
C THR A 594 -3.60 35.73 6.54
N ARG A 595 -3.87 36.78 5.75
CA ARG A 595 -2.87 37.79 5.37
C ARG A 595 -2.45 38.62 6.57
#